data_AF-A0AAN0KNP2-F1
#
_entry.id   AF-A0AAN0KNP2-F1
#
_cell.length_a   1.000
_cell.length_b   1.000
_cell.length_c   1.000
_cell.angle_alpha   90.00
_cell.angle_beta   90.00
_cell.angle_gamma   90.00
#
_symmetry.space_group_name_H-M   'P 1'
#
loop_
_entity.id
_entity.type
_entity.pdbx_description
1 polymer ?
#
loop_
_entity_poly.entity_id
_entity_poly.type
_entity_poly.pdbx_seq_one_letter_code
_entity_poly.pdbx_strand_id
1 'polypeptide(L)'
;MPTSPPVPSSDRLQPAAWLDLPALQARYPNQDWVVLQADPGACQVWRLTAQQASPIRHDLPLGYGQLATQYLSRASAGAGQVEQVIELVEDQIMPLTRSWPAPGPQLALLCSAPDMAALAAQLPDPQAPLQTTDAVEQLFNRYAQHMMGGSHGGLQLTPAQAALLILLRECLHHWGCQQVALRAQHT
;
A
#
# COMPACT_ATOMS: atom_id res chain seq x y z
N MET A 1 32.32 -30.48 19.22
CA MET A 1 31.26 -29.45 19.35
C MET A 1 30.82 -29.08 17.95
N PRO A 2 29.63 -29.48 17.49
CA PRO A 2 29.16 -29.09 16.16
C PRO A 2 28.76 -27.62 16.22
N THR A 3 29.46 -26.77 15.49
CA THR A 3 29.06 -25.40 15.19
C THR A 3 27.87 -25.44 14.26
N SER A 4 26.69 -25.05 14.75
CA SER A 4 25.53 -24.77 13.91
C SER A 4 25.90 -23.72 12.84
N PRO A 5 25.43 -23.86 11.59
CA PRO A 5 25.60 -22.80 10.59
C PRO A 5 24.84 -21.55 11.06
N PRO A 6 25.30 -20.34 10.73
CA PRO A 6 24.56 -19.12 11.03
C PRO A 6 23.20 -19.18 10.32
N VAL A 7 22.13 -19.04 11.09
CA VAL A 7 20.79 -18.77 10.54
C VAL A 7 20.92 -17.49 9.71
N PRO A 8 20.53 -17.49 8.41
CA PRO A 8 20.57 -16.27 7.64
C PRO A 8 19.64 -15.27 8.32
N SER A 9 20.22 -14.17 8.82
CA SER A 9 19.46 -13.07 9.40
C SER A 9 18.46 -12.60 8.34
N SER A 10 17.17 -12.71 8.61
CA SER A 10 16.06 -12.19 7.77
C SER A 10 16.05 -10.66 7.67
N ASP A 11 17.19 -10.01 7.91
CA ASP A 11 17.35 -8.62 8.29
C ASP A 11 18.19 -7.84 7.27
N ARG A 12 18.34 -8.35 6.05
CA ARG A 12 19.21 -7.72 5.05
C ARG A 12 18.78 -7.84 3.60
N LEU A 13 17.51 -8.13 3.35
CA LEU A 13 16.96 -7.99 2.01
C LEU A 13 16.41 -6.57 1.87
N GLN A 14 17.12 -5.75 1.10
CA GLN A 14 16.64 -4.42 0.74
C GLN A 14 15.43 -4.58 -0.19
N PRO A 15 14.29 -3.93 0.08
CA PRO A 15 13.09 -3.97 -0.77
C PRO A 15 13.39 -3.57 -2.22
N ALA A 16 14.44 -2.75 -2.37
CA ALA A 16 14.86 -2.18 -3.62
C ALA A 16 15.17 -3.22 -4.71
N ALA A 17 15.67 -4.41 -4.35
CA ALA A 17 16.06 -5.40 -5.35
C ALA A 17 14.87 -6.07 -6.04
N TRP A 18 13.68 -6.06 -5.44
CA TRP A 18 12.55 -6.90 -5.88
C TRP A 18 11.34 -6.10 -6.37
N LEU A 19 11.35 -4.77 -6.22
CA LEU A 19 10.18 -3.91 -6.46
C LEU A 19 10.40 -2.87 -7.57
N ASP A 20 11.39 -3.06 -8.45
CA ASP A 20 11.80 -2.09 -9.49
C ASP A 20 12.20 -0.70 -8.97
N LEU A 21 12.45 -0.55 -7.66
CA LEU A 21 12.76 0.75 -7.06
C LEU A 21 13.99 1.42 -7.70
N PRO A 22 15.09 0.73 -8.04
CA PRO A 22 16.22 1.34 -8.73
C PRO A 22 15.84 1.94 -10.08
N ALA A 23 14.96 1.29 -10.85
CA ALA A 23 14.49 1.81 -12.13
C ALA A 23 13.60 3.05 -11.93
N LEU A 24 12.75 3.04 -10.90
CA LEU A 24 11.95 4.20 -10.53
C LEU A 24 12.81 5.38 -10.05
N GLN A 25 13.80 5.13 -9.18
CA GLN A 25 14.73 6.16 -8.72
C GLN A 25 15.59 6.72 -9.87
N ALA A 26 16.01 5.88 -10.82
CA ALA A 26 16.72 6.36 -12.01
C ALA A 26 15.82 7.25 -12.90
N ARG A 27 14.53 6.93 -13.00
CA ARG A 27 13.55 7.72 -13.76
C ARG A 27 13.12 9.00 -13.02
N TYR A 28 13.11 8.96 -11.69
CA TYR A 28 12.65 10.03 -10.79
C TYR A 28 13.69 10.32 -9.69
N PRO A 29 14.87 10.87 -10.04
CA PRO A 29 16.03 10.94 -9.13
C PRO A 29 15.87 11.90 -7.96
N ASN A 30 14.94 12.84 -8.04
CA ASN A 30 14.68 13.83 -6.98
C ASN A 30 13.45 13.45 -6.12
N GLN A 31 12.87 12.28 -6.35
CA GLN A 31 11.69 11.80 -5.65
C GLN A 31 12.08 11.01 -4.42
N ASP A 32 11.45 11.39 -3.31
CA ASP A 32 11.43 10.61 -2.09
C ASP A 32 10.42 9.48 -2.21
N TRP A 33 10.70 8.33 -1.61
CA TRP A 33 9.85 7.14 -1.72
C TRP A 33 9.40 6.63 -0.35
N VAL A 34 8.13 6.27 -0.25
CA VAL A 34 7.65 5.27 0.69
C VAL A 34 7.41 3.98 -0.08
N VAL A 35 7.93 2.87 0.39
CA VAL A 35 7.67 1.56 -0.19
C VAL A 35 6.73 0.84 0.74
N LEU A 36 5.58 0.40 0.24
CA LEU A 36 4.61 -0.44 0.94
C LEU A 36 4.61 -1.81 0.25
N GLN A 37 5.12 -2.83 0.93
CA GLN A 37 4.87 -4.21 0.56
C GLN A 37 3.63 -4.66 1.34
N ALA A 38 2.55 -4.91 0.62
CA ALA A 38 1.27 -5.33 1.21
C ALA A 38 1.04 -6.80 0.86
N ASP A 39 1.15 -7.67 1.86
CA ASP A 39 0.85 -9.09 1.74
C ASP A 39 -0.50 -9.38 2.43
N PRO A 40 -1.21 -10.48 2.05
CA PRO A 40 -2.49 -10.82 2.66
C PRO A 40 -2.44 -10.99 4.18
N GLY A 41 -1.29 -11.37 4.74
CA GLY A 41 -1.10 -11.67 6.16
C GLY A 41 -0.34 -10.60 6.98
N ALA A 42 0.45 -9.75 6.34
CA ALA A 42 1.22 -8.69 6.98
C ALA A 42 1.65 -7.65 5.95
N CYS A 43 1.94 -6.44 6.39
CA CYS A 43 2.49 -5.40 5.52
C CYS A 43 3.80 -4.90 6.10
N GLN A 44 4.71 -4.48 5.23
CA GLN A 44 5.94 -3.81 5.63
C GLN A 44 6.08 -2.49 4.87
N VAL A 45 6.63 -1.51 5.55
CA VAL A 45 6.82 -0.17 5.01
C VAL A 45 8.27 0.27 5.17
N TRP A 46 8.77 0.96 4.15
CA TRP A 46 10.10 1.57 4.18
C TRP A 46 10.02 3.03 3.76
N ARG A 47 10.70 3.88 4.52
CA ARG A 47 10.97 5.25 4.11
C ARG A 47 12.36 5.33 3.48
N LEU A 48 12.42 5.79 2.24
CA LEU A 48 13.65 6.07 1.51
C LEU A 48 13.67 7.55 1.11
N THR A 49 14.68 8.27 1.58
CA THR A 49 14.93 9.65 1.13
C THR A 49 16.12 9.65 0.19
N ALA A 50 16.14 10.58 -0.77
CA ALA A 50 17.28 10.69 -1.69
C ALA A 50 18.59 11.03 -0.96
N GLN A 51 18.51 11.60 0.25
CA GLN A 51 19.66 12.05 1.05
C GLN A 51 20.06 11.07 2.18
N GLN A 52 19.26 10.06 2.52
CA GLN A 52 19.62 9.09 3.56
C GLN A 52 20.28 7.83 2.99
N ALA A 53 21.42 7.47 3.59
CA ALA A 53 22.18 6.28 3.21
C ALA A 53 21.53 4.95 3.63
N SER A 54 20.49 4.97 4.47
CA SER A 54 19.83 3.74 4.95
C SER A 54 18.32 3.94 5.10
N PRO A 55 17.50 3.00 4.58
CA PRO A 55 16.05 3.07 4.69
C PRO A 55 15.58 2.82 6.13
N ILE A 56 14.51 3.49 6.55
CA ILE A 56 13.82 3.21 7.82
C ILE A 56 12.72 2.19 7.53
N ARG A 57 12.78 1.00 8.16
CA ARG A 57 11.76 -0.05 8.03
C ARG A 57 10.78 -0.01 9.21
N HIS A 58 9.51 -0.29 8.94
CA HIS A 58 8.52 -0.62 9.95
C HIS A 58 7.64 -1.78 9.47
N ASP A 59 7.29 -2.70 10.37
CA ASP A 59 6.34 -3.77 10.09
C ASP A 59 4.96 -3.33 10.58
N LEU A 60 3.96 -3.42 9.71
CA LEU A 60 2.56 -3.16 10.09
C LEU A 60 1.92 -4.51 10.47
N PRO A 61 1.37 -4.65 11.68
CA PRO A 61 0.73 -5.88 12.14
C PRO A 61 -0.68 -6.06 11.54
N LEU A 62 -0.84 -5.74 10.25
CA LEU A 62 -2.07 -5.87 9.48
C LEU A 62 -1.76 -6.46 8.11
N GLY A 63 -2.64 -7.33 7.61
CA GLY A 63 -2.62 -7.83 6.25
C GLY A 63 -3.97 -7.58 5.57
N TYR A 64 -3.95 -7.17 4.30
CA TYR A 64 -5.19 -6.78 3.62
C TYR A 64 -6.16 -7.98 3.44
N GLY A 65 -5.65 -9.21 3.34
CA GLY A 65 -6.47 -10.42 3.30
C GLY A 65 -7.14 -10.74 4.63
N GLN A 66 -6.48 -10.44 5.75
CA GLN A 66 -7.07 -10.56 7.10
C GLN A 66 -8.20 -9.53 7.28
N LEU A 67 -7.94 -8.27 6.92
CA LEU A 67 -8.96 -7.20 6.96
C LEU A 67 -10.19 -7.57 6.13
N ALA A 68 -9.97 -8.05 4.91
CA ALA A 68 -11.03 -8.50 4.02
C ALA A 68 -11.88 -9.61 4.67
N THR A 69 -11.23 -10.66 5.16
CA THR A 69 -11.91 -11.82 5.75
C THR A 69 -12.73 -11.44 6.98
N GLN A 70 -12.19 -10.54 7.82
CA GLN A 70 -12.83 -10.16 9.08
C GLN A 70 -14.00 -9.19 8.88
N TYR A 71 -13.86 -8.22 7.97
CA TYR A 71 -14.77 -7.07 7.88
C TYR A 71 -15.56 -6.99 6.57
N LEU A 72 -14.99 -7.39 5.43
CA LEU A 72 -15.56 -7.10 4.11
C LEU A 72 -16.16 -8.32 3.39
N SER A 73 -15.87 -9.54 3.83
CA SER A 73 -16.35 -10.77 3.17
C SER A 73 -17.80 -11.15 3.52
N ARG A 74 -18.44 -10.49 4.49
CA ARG A 74 -19.83 -10.80 4.87
C ARG A 74 -20.81 -10.12 3.91
N ALA A 75 -21.91 -10.80 3.59
CA ALA A 75 -22.97 -10.24 2.73
C ALA A 75 -23.60 -8.95 3.28
N SER A 76 -23.49 -8.71 4.60
CA SER A 76 -23.96 -7.50 5.27
C SER A 76 -22.90 -6.39 5.37
N ALA A 77 -21.71 -6.57 4.77
CA ALA A 77 -20.70 -5.51 4.78
C ALA A 77 -21.26 -4.27 4.07
N GLY A 78 -21.19 -3.13 4.77
CA GLY A 78 -21.66 -1.83 4.30
C GLY A 78 -20.70 -0.73 4.73
N ALA A 79 -21.15 0.52 4.69
CA ALA A 79 -20.36 1.70 5.05
C ALA A 79 -19.65 1.57 6.41
N GLY A 80 -20.33 1.09 7.45
CA GLY A 80 -19.73 0.96 8.78
C GLY A 80 -18.55 -0.03 8.85
N GLN A 81 -18.54 -1.08 8.02
CA GLN A 81 -17.38 -1.98 7.94
C GLN A 81 -16.20 -1.33 7.19
N VAL A 82 -16.48 -0.47 6.21
CA VAL A 82 -15.44 0.31 5.52
C VAL A 82 -14.81 1.30 6.51
N GLU A 83 -15.61 2.03 7.28
CA GLU A 83 -15.14 2.94 8.33
C GLU A 83 -14.28 2.19 9.36
N GLN A 84 -14.72 1.02 9.81
CA GLN A 84 -13.93 0.20 10.75
C GLN A 84 -12.58 -0.24 10.17
N VAL A 85 -12.51 -0.58 8.88
CA VAL A 85 -11.23 -0.93 8.24
C VAL A 85 -10.33 0.30 8.10
N ILE A 86 -10.89 1.48 7.82
CA ILE A 86 -10.14 2.74 7.80
C ILE A 86 -9.53 3.00 9.17
N GLU A 87 -10.32 2.98 10.25
CA GLU A 87 -9.85 3.18 11.62
C GLU A 87 -8.69 2.24 11.97
N LEU A 88 -8.82 0.94 11.64
CA LEU A 88 -7.78 -0.06 11.89
C LEU A 88 -6.50 0.22 11.12
N VAL A 89 -6.59 0.70 9.88
CA VAL A 89 -5.41 1.07 9.09
C VAL A 89 -4.78 2.35 9.66
N GLU A 90 -5.58 3.37 9.97
CA GLU A 90 -5.13 4.63 10.54
C GLU A 90 -4.36 4.43 11.85
N ASP A 91 -4.87 3.58 12.74
CA ASP A 91 -4.21 3.23 14.00
C ASP A 91 -2.78 2.71 13.81
N GLN A 92 -2.51 2.03 12.68
CA GLN A 92 -1.17 1.49 12.39
C GLN A 92 -0.27 2.50 11.67
N ILE A 93 -0.81 3.36 10.80
CA ILE A 93 0.01 4.28 9.98
C ILE A 93 0.21 5.66 10.60
N MET A 94 -0.73 6.18 11.37
CA MET A 94 -0.64 7.52 11.98
C MET A 94 0.56 7.68 12.94
N PRO A 95 0.94 6.69 13.76
CA PRO A 95 2.16 6.79 14.58
C PRO A 95 3.43 6.96 13.74
N LEU A 96 3.46 6.36 12.55
CA LEU A 96 4.59 6.48 11.62
C LEU A 96 4.69 7.87 11.01
N THR A 97 3.55 8.47 10.66
CA THR A 97 3.49 9.86 10.18
C THR A 97 4.14 10.85 11.15
N ARG A 98 4.02 10.62 12.46
CA ARG A 98 4.61 11.48 13.50
C ARG A 98 6.08 11.20 13.78
N SER A 99 6.55 9.99 13.51
CA SER A 99 7.91 9.55 13.87
C SER A 99 8.89 9.59 12.70
N TRP A 100 8.41 9.60 11.47
CA TRP A 100 9.25 9.73 10.29
C TRP A 100 9.74 11.16 10.08
N PRO A 101 10.91 11.33 9.44
CA PRO A 101 11.35 12.63 8.99
C PRO A 101 10.30 13.29 8.10
N ALA A 102 10.17 14.62 8.22
CA ALA A 102 9.27 15.39 7.38
C ALA A 102 9.53 15.06 5.90
N PRO A 103 8.48 14.85 5.10
CA PRO A 103 8.65 14.46 3.71
C PRO A 103 9.28 15.60 2.90
N GLY A 104 10.11 15.25 1.91
CA GLY A 104 10.52 16.19 0.88
C GLY A 104 9.31 16.66 0.04
N PRO A 105 9.48 17.72 -0.76
CA PRO A 105 8.39 18.30 -1.56
C PRO A 105 7.83 17.35 -2.64
N GLN A 106 8.52 16.25 -2.95
CA GLN A 106 8.15 15.27 -3.95
C GLN A 106 8.17 13.87 -3.35
N LEU A 107 7.12 13.51 -2.60
CA LEU A 107 6.94 12.17 -2.05
C LEU A 107 6.02 11.33 -2.94
N ALA A 108 6.47 10.13 -3.32
CA ALA A 108 5.63 9.10 -3.91
C ALA A 108 5.65 7.81 -3.10
N LEU A 109 4.62 7.01 -3.33
CA LEU A 109 4.50 5.68 -2.80
C LEU A 109 4.83 4.64 -3.90
N LEU A 110 5.48 3.55 -3.53
CA LEU A 110 5.57 2.34 -4.34
C LEU A 110 4.82 1.25 -3.57
N CYS A 111 3.68 0.81 -4.09
CA CYS A 111 2.91 -0.27 -3.48
C CYS A 111 3.08 -1.56 -4.28
N SER A 112 3.43 -2.64 -3.59
CA SER A 112 3.52 -3.97 -4.17
C SER A 112 2.63 -4.95 -3.43
N ALA A 113 1.76 -5.64 -4.15
CA ALA A 113 0.86 -6.67 -3.60
C ALA A 113 0.55 -7.75 -4.65
N PRO A 114 0.22 -8.99 -4.25
CA PRO A 114 -0.23 -10.03 -5.19
C PRO A 114 -1.46 -9.62 -6.00
N ASP A 115 -2.44 -8.97 -5.36
CA ASP A 115 -3.70 -8.55 -5.99
C ASP A 115 -3.61 -7.20 -6.74
N MET A 116 -2.41 -6.61 -6.81
CA MET A 116 -2.24 -5.24 -7.32
C MET A 116 -2.62 -5.10 -8.80
N ALA A 117 -2.34 -6.09 -9.65
CA ALA A 117 -2.67 -6.02 -11.08
C ALA A 117 -4.18 -5.86 -11.31
N ALA A 118 -5.00 -6.61 -10.57
CA ALA A 118 -6.45 -6.55 -10.66
C ALA A 118 -7.00 -5.23 -10.13
N LEU A 119 -6.42 -4.70 -9.04
CA LEU A 119 -6.79 -3.39 -8.51
C LEU A 119 -6.42 -2.27 -9.49
N ALA A 120 -5.21 -2.29 -10.05
CA ALA A 120 -4.73 -1.30 -11.01
C ALA A 120 -5.58 -1.24 -12.29
N ALA A 121 -6.13 -2.38 -12.71
CA ALA A 121 -7.04 -2.45 -13.85
C ALA A 121 -8.36 -1.66 -13.66
N GLN A 122 -8.70 -1.27 -12.42
CA GLN A 122 -9.89 -0.46 -12.11
C GLN A 122 -9.62 1.06 -12.12
N LEU A 123 -8.36 1.47 -12.32
CA LEU A 123 -7.98 2.87 -12.43
C LEU A 123 -8.21 3.41 -13.85
N PRO A 124 -8.32 4.75 -14.05
CA PRO A 124 -8.62 5.35 -15.35
C PRO A 124 -7.55 5.07 -16.43
N ASP A 125 -6.28 5.03 -16.05
CA ASP A 125 -5.15 4.67 -16.92
C ASP A 125 -4.31 3.57 -16.25
N PRO A 126 -4.70 2.28 -16.38
CA PRO A 126 -4.01 1.18 -15.72
C PRO A 126 -2.54 1.01 -16.12
N GLN A 127 -2.13 1.58 -17.25
CA GLN A 127 -0.77 1.44 -17.80
C GLN A 127 0.14 2.61 -17.40
N ALA A 128 -0.40 3.66 -16.75
CA ALA A 128 0.43 4.76 -16.29
C ALA A 128 1.48 4.26 -15.28
N PRO A 129 2.76 4.63 -15.44
CA PRO A 129 3.84 4.20 -14.54
C PRO A 129 3.67 4.74 -13.12
N LEU A 130 2.98 5.89 -12.99
CA LEU A 130 2.57 6.50 -11.75
C LEU A 130 1.10 6.89 -11.85
N GLN A 131 0.31 6.48 -10.87
CA GLN A 131 -1.07 6.92 -10.65
C GLN A 131 -1.06 8.13 -9.74
N THR A 132 -2.03 9.03 -9.89
CA THR A 132 -2.21 10.14 -8.95
C THR A 132 -2.97 9.67 -7.71
N THR A 133 -2.72 10.33 -6.57
CA THR A 133 -3.52 10.10 -5.36
C THR A 133 -5.01 10.33 -5.62
N ASP A 134 -5.36 11.36 -6.40
CA ASP A 134 -6.73 11.63 -6.82
C ASP A 134 -7.37 10.46 -7.58
N ALA A 135 -6.63 9.75 -8.45
CA ALA A 135 -7.16 8.61 -9.18
C ALA A 135 -7.51 7.45 -8.24
N VAL A 136 -6.67 7.21 -7.23
CA VAL A 136 -6.93 6.22 -6.18
C VAL A 136 -8.11 6.64 -5.31
N GLU A 137 -8.18 7.93 -4.93
CA GLU A 137 -9.30 8.47 -4.15
C GLU A 137 -10.63 8.38 -4.90
N GLN A 138 -10.64 8.66 -6.20
CA GLN A 138 -11.83 8.48 -7.04
C GLN A 138 -12.27 7.02 -7.11
N LEU A 139 -11.34 6.07 -7.21
CA LEU A 139 -11.66 4.65 -7.17
C LEU A 139 -12.25 4.26 -5.80
N PHE A 140 -11.67 4.73 -4.71
CA PHE A 140 -12.22 4.56 -3.36
C PHE A 140 -13.62 5.17 -3.22
N ASN A 141 -13.85 6.38 -3.71
CA ASN A 141 -15.14 7.05 -3.62
C ASN A 141 -16.25 6.28 -4.35
N ARG A 142 -15.94 5.70 -5.52
CA ARG A 142 -16.89 4.81 -6.21
C ARG A 142 -17.19 3.56 -5.38
N TYR A 143 -16.17 2.97 -4.75
CA TYR A 143 -16.36 1.82 -3.86
C TYR A 143 -17.20 2.17 -2.63
N ALA A 144 -16.91 3.28 -1.95
CA ALA A 144 -17.67 3.75 -0.80
C ALA A 144 -19.14 4.03 -1.15
N GLN A 145 -19.40 4.66 -2.31
CA GLN A 145 -20.77 4.87 -2.80
C GLN A 145 -21.52 3.56 -3.02
N HIS A 146 -20.85 2.55 -3.58
CA HIS A 146 -21.41 1.21 -3.73
C HIS A 146 -21.76 0.59 -2.37
N MET A 147 -20.87 0.69 -1.37
CA MET A 147 -21.09 0.17 -0.02
C MET A 147 -22.21 0.89 0.75
N MET A 148 -22.61 2.09 0.30
CA MET A 148 -23.77 2.84 0.80
C MET A 148 -25.09 2.49 0.07
N GLY A 149 -25.10 1.46 -0.78
CA GLY A 149 -26.27 1.06 -1.58
C GLY A 149 -26.40 1.78 -2.92
N GLY A 150 -25.36 2.49 -3.35
CA GLY A 150 -25.26 3.07 -4.68
C GLY A 150 -25.08 2.02 -5.78
N SER A 151 -25.23 2.43 -7.04
CA SER A 151 -24.95 1.56 -8.18
C SER A 151 -23.49 1.11 -8.17
N HIS A 152 -23.24 -0.14 -8.57
CA HIS A 152 -21.88 -0.71 -8.62
C HIS A 152 -20.99 0.02 -9.65
N GLY A 153 -21.56 0.76 -10.60
CA GLY A 153 -20.79 1.54 -11.57
C GLY A 153 -19.77 0.72 -12.40
N GLY A 154 -19.97 -0.60 -12.47
CA GLY A 154 -19.02 -1.54 -13.09
C GLY A 154 -17.84 -1.95 -12.21
N LEU A 155 -17.75 -1.51 -10.96
CA LEU A 155 -16.71 -1.94 -10.02
C LEU A 155 -16.80 -3.44 -9.75
N GLN A 156 -15.66 -4.12 -9.91
CA GLN A 156 -15.50 -5.53 -9.59
C GLN A 156 -14.30 -5.70 -8.67
N LEU A 157 -14.48 -5.32 -7.39
CA LEU A 157 -13.50 -5.53 -6.35
C LEU A 157 -13.90 -6.74 -5.50
N THR A 158 -12.99 -7.68 -5.34
CA THR A 158 -13.10 -8.68 -4.27
C THR A 158 -12.91 -8.00 -2.91
N PRO A 159 -13.37 -8.61 -1.80
CA PRO A 159 -13.11 -8.08 -0.47
C PRO A 159 -11.63 -7.80 -0.19
N ALA A 160 -10.73 -8.66 -0.71
CA ALA A 160 -9.28 -8.49 -0.59
C ALA A 160 -8.78 -7.25 -1.34
N GLN A 161 -9.24 -7.04 -2.57
CA GLN A 161 -8.89 -5.85 -3.36
C GLN A 161 -9.46 -4.57 -2.75
N ALA A 162 -10.65 -4.62 -2.16
CA ALA A 162 -11.24 -3.51 -1.42
C ALA A 162 -10.42 -3.15 -0.17
N ALA A 163 -9.99 -4.12 0.62
CA ALA A 163 -9.11 -3.89 1.76
C ALA A 163 -7.74 -3.32 1.33
N LEU A 164 -7.18 -3.81 0.23
CA LEU A 164 -5.94 -3.27 -0.35
C LEU A 164 -6.11 -1.83 -0.82
N LEU A 165 -7.25 -1.50 -1.44
CA LEU A 165 -7.60 -0.13 -1.85
C LEU A 165 -7.70 0.81 -0.65
N ILE A 166 -8.36 0.39 0.42
CA ILE A 166 -8.47 1.19 1.66
C ILE A 166 -7.08 1.43 2.25
N LEU A 167 -6.28 0.36 2.42
CA LEU A 167 -4.90 0.46 2.90
C LEU A 167 -4.06 1.44 2.08
N LEU A 168 -4.11 1.30 0.75
CA LEU A 168 -3.38 2.18 -0.17
C LEU A 168 -3.83 3.65 -0.05
N ARG A 169 -5.15 3.89 0.00
CA ARG A 169 -5.72 5.24 0.12
C ARG A 169 -5.30 5.91 1.42
N GLU A 170 -5.39 5.22 2.55
CA GLU A 170 -4.98 5.78 3.84
C GLU A 170 -3.49 6.09 3.88
N CYS A 171 -2.64 5.19 3.37
CA CYS A 171 -1.20 5.43 3.26
C CYS A 171 -0.88 6.65 2.40
N LEU A 172 -1.53 6.80 1.25
CA LEU A 172 -1.33 7.96 0.38
C LEU A 172 -1.75 9.27 1.05
N HIS A 173 -2.94 9.27 1.65
CA HIS A 173 -3.55 10.44 2.27
C HIS A 173 -2.73 10.92 3.47
N HIS A 174 -2.43 10.03 4.42
CA HIS A 174 -1.78 10.41 5.68
C HIS A 174 -0.28 10.68 5.57
N TRP A 175 0.40 10.14 4.56
CA TRP A 175 1.80 10.47 4.30
C TRP A 175 1.99 11.62 3.31
N GLY A 176 0.90 12.11 2.69
CA GLY A 176 0.96 13.24 1.75
C GLY A 176 1.63 12.89 0.41
N CYS A 177 1.65 11.60 0.04
CA CYS A 177 2.14 11.15 -1.25
C CYS A 177 1.25 11.71 -2.36
N GLN A 178 1.87 12.22 -3.44
CA GLN A 178 1.13 12.79 -4.57
C GLN A 178 0.85 11.76 -5.66
N GLN A 179 1.67 10.72 -5.71
CA GLN A 179 1.65 9.70 -6.75
C GLN A 179 1.97 8.33 -6.15
N VAL A 180 1.55 7.28 -6.87
CA VAL A 180 1.90 5.90 -6.56
C VAL A 180 2.33 5.10 -7.78
N ALA A 181 3.44 4.37 -7.65
CA ALA A 181 3.77 3.25 -8.52
C ALA A 181 3.12 1.97 -7.97
N LEU A 182 2.35 1.27 -8.81
CA LEU A 182 1.68 0.02 -8.45
C LEU A 182 2.45 -1.16 -9.07
N ARG A 183 2.73 -2.20 -8.28
CA ARG A 183 3.43 -3.41 -8.71
C ARG A 183 2.71 -4.67 -8.26
N ALA A 184 2.50 -5.59 -9.19
CA ALA A 184 2.07 -6.94 -8.84
C ALA A 184 3.28 -7.75 -8.38
N GLN A 185 3.11 -8.49 -7.29
CA GLN A 185 4.12 -9.45 -6.87
C GLN A 185 4.03 -10.68 -7.77
N HIS A 186 5.15 -11.10 -8.34
CA HIS A 186 5.24 -12.39 -9.01
C HIS A 186 5.50 -13.45 -7.94
N THR A 187 4.48 -14.26 -7.62
CA THR A 187 4.62 -15.49 -6.83
C THR A 187 5.36 -16.58 -7.60
#